data_AF-A0A6G6KAV2-F1
#
_entry.id   AF-A0A6G6KAV2-F1
#
_cell.length_a   1.000
_cell.length_b   1.000
_cell.length_c   1.000
_cell.angle_alpha   90.00
_cell.angle_beta   90.00
_cell.angle_gamma   90.00
#
_symmetry.space_group_name_H-M   'P 1'
#
loop_
_entity.id
_entity.type
_entity.pdbx_description
1 polymer ?
#
loop_
_entity_poly.entity_id
_entity_poly.type
_entity_poly.pdbx_seq_one_letter_code
_entity_poly.pdbx_strand_id
1 'polypeptide(L)'
;MPAKITPSQAKNFVRRALTAIVDPPPSIQALQQIWDHFDSRCAYCDLELTPGRKQAHYDHLVSKGGNALDNFVLSCATCNEKEKLDKDWETFLETKAPTSEIFGIRRARIVEWRQLACKQVVNVDPALLNMAECAVVEVLELFEEKVEELRRAKLSR
;
A
#
# COMPACT_ATOMS: atom_id res chain seq x y z
N MET A 1 -3.61 -20.71 -17.26
CA MET A 1 -4.79 -19.88 -17.54
C MET A 1 -4.61 -18.55 -16.82
N PRO A 2 -4.84 -17.39 -17.44
CA PRO A 2 -4.84 -16.13 -16.71
C PRO A 2 -5.89 -16.19 -15.61
N ALA A 3 -5.52 -15.76 -14.40
CA ALA A 3 -6.45 -15.71 -13.28
C ALA A 3 -7.64 -14.80 -13.66
N LYS A 4 -8.86 -15.30 -13.44
CA LYS A 4 -10.07 -14.54 -13.73
C LYS A 4 -10.09 -13.30 -12.82
N ILE A 5 -10.12 -12.12 -13.42
CA ILE A 5 -10.28 -10.86 -12.67
C ILE A 5 -11.67 -10.87 -12.03
N THR A 6 -11.71 -10.77 -10.72
CA THR A 6 -12.96 -10.65 -9.96
C THR A 6 -13.44 -9.20 -9.98
N PRO A 7 -14.76 -8.93 -9.80
CA PRO A 7 -15.27 -7.57 -9.66
C PRO A 7 -14.53 -6.77 -8.59
N SER A 8 -14.20 -7.38 -7.44
CA SER A 8 -13.43 -6.72 -6.38
C SER A 8 -12.04 -6.30 -6.81
N GLN A 9 -11.35 -7.13 -7.61
CA GLN A 9 -10.05 -6.76 -8.18
C GLN A 9 -10.19 -5.60 -9.18
N ALA A 10 -11.23 -5.60 -10.03
CA ALA A 10 -11.50 -4.49 -10.94
C ALA A 10 -11.79 -3.18 -10.18
N LYS A 11 -12.62 -3.22 -9.12
CA LYS A 11 -12.89 -2.06 -8.25
C LYS A 11 -11.59 -1.49 -7.66
N ASN A 12 -10.68 -2.36 -7.21
CA ASN A 12 -9.39 -1.94 -6.69
C ASN A 12 -8.48 -1.32 -7.77
N PHE A 13 -8.47 -1.84 -8.99
CA PHE A 13 -7.71 -1.23 -10.08
C PHE A 13 -8.24 0.15 -10.47
N VAL A 14 -9.57 0.32 -10.56
CA VAL A 14 -10.20 1.61 -10.84
C VAL A 14 -9.83 2.64 -9.77
N ARG A 15 -9.97 2.29 -8.49
CA ARG A 15 -9.58 3.16 -7.38
C ARG A 15 -8.13 3.61 -7.51
N ARG A 16 -7.20 2.66 -7.69
CA ARG A 16 -5.77 2.96 -7.81
C ARG A 16 -5.46 3.83 -9.03
N ALA A 17 -6.12 3.60 -10.16
CA ALA A 17 -5.88 4.35 -11.39
C ALA A 17 -6.30 5.81 -11.24
N LEU A 18 -7.46 6.09 -10.65
CA LEU A 18 -7.95 7.45 -10.45
C LEU A 18 -7.14 8.19 -9.39
N THR A 19 -6.84 7.55 -8.25
CA THR A 19 -6.02 8.16 -7.19
C THR A 19 -4.61 8.51 -7.69
N ALA A 20 -3.98 7.67 -8.52
CA ALA A 20 -2.63 7.91 -9.02
C ALA A 20 -2.50 9.15 -9.93
N ILE A 21 -3.60 9.72 -10.42
CA ILE A 21 -3.59 10.97 -11.19
C ILE A 21 -3.28 12.17 -10.27
N VAL A 22 -3.82 12.16 -9.05
CA VAL A 22 -3.68 13.27 -8.10
C VAL A 22 -2.60 13.01 -7.05
N ASP A 23 -2.43 11.75 -6.65
CA ASP A 23 -1.47 11.28 -5.66
C ASP A 23 -0.62 10.15 -6.28
N PRO A 24 0.34 10.50 -7.16
CA PRO A 24 1.11 9.52 -7.91
C PRO A 24 2.00 8.68 -6.98
N PRO A 25 2.25 7.40 -7.33
CA PRO A 25 3.21 6.59 -6.60
C PRO A 25 4.62 7.20 -6.66
N PRO A 26 5.49 6.92 -5.65
CA PRO A 26 6.86 7.39 -5.67
C PRO A 26 7.62 6.93 -6.93
N SER A 27 8.54 7.77 -7.41
CA SER A 27 9.39 7.43 -8.55
C SER A 27 10.31 6.26 -8.23
N ILE A 28 10.82 5.57 -9.25
CA ILE A 28 11.78 4.46 -9.06
C ILE A 28 13.01 4.92 -8.26
N GLN A 29 13.47 6.15 -8.48
CA GLN A 29 14.60 6.74 -7.75
C GLN A 29 14.25 6.97 -6.27
N ALA A 30 13.03 7.42 -5.97
CA ALA A 30 12.55 7.56 -4.60
C ALA A 30 12.43 6.20 -3.90
N LEU A 31 11.94 5.18 -4.61
CA LEU A 31 11.82 3.82 -4.07
C LEU A 31 13.19 3.18 -3.76
N GLN A 32 14.25 3.53 -4.49
CA GLN A 32 15.60 3.06 -4.18
C GLN A 32 16.07 3.53 -2.79
N GLN A 33 15.68 4.74 -2.38
CA GLN A 33 16.04 5.25 -1.04
C GLN A 33 15.46 4.39 0.08
N ILE A 34 14.30 3.75 -0.14
CA ILE A 34 13.72 2.79 0.81
C ILE A 34 14.66 1.58 0.97
N TRP A 35 15.17 1.05 -0.13
CA TRP A 35 16.10 -0.09 -0.09
C TRP A 35 17.37 0.24 0.68
N ASP A 36 17.93 1.41 0.42
CA ASP A 36 19.17 1.87 1.06
C ASP A 36 18.94 2.10 2.56
N HIS A 37 17.85 2.76 2.95
CA HIS A 37 17.52 3.00 4.36
C HIS A 37 17.26 1.70 5.14
N PHE A 38 16.55 0.77 4.51
CA PHE A 38 16.22 -0.52 5.12
C PHE A 38 17.30 -1.61 4.92
N ASP A 39 18.45 -1.27 4.34
CA ASP A 39 19.58 -2.19 4.10
C ASP A 39 19.11 -3.51 3.47
N SER A 40 18.22 -3.40 2.48
CA SER A 40 17.57 -4.54 1.83
C SER A 40 16.90 -5.53 2.79
N ARG A 41 16.40 -5.09 3.95
CA ARG A 41 15.70 -5.94 4.94
C ARG A 41 14.26 -5.50 5.14
N CYS A 42 13.40 -6.46 5.44
CA CYS A 42 12.01 -6.20 5.81
C CYS A 42 11.96 -5.35 7.09
N ALA A 43 11.26 -4.22 7.04
CA ALA A 43 11.10 -3.30 8.17
C ALA A 43 10.45 -3.97 9.41
N TYR A 44 9.63 -5.01 9.18
CA TYR A 44 8.88 -5.67 10.26
C TYR A 44 9.62 -6.84 10.91
N CYS A 45 10.19 -7.72 10.08
CA CYS A 45 10.75 -8.99 10.53
C CYS A 45 12.25 -9.13 10.31
N ASP A 46 12.89 -8.11 9.72
CA ASP A 46 14.32 -8.06 9.40
C ASP A 46 14.82 -9.14 8.42
N LEU A 47 13.91 -9.82 7.72
CA LEU A 47 14.26 -10.77 6.67
C LEU A 47 14.98 -10.04 5.54
N GLU A 48 16.12 -10.57 5.11
CA GLU A 48 16.86 -10.06 3.95
C GLU A 48 16.07 -10.28 2.65
N LEU A 49 16.07 -9.25 1.81
CA LEU A 49 15.29 -9.14 0.60
C LEU A 49 16.22 -8.88 -0.58
N THR A 50 15.79 -9.32 -1.76
CA THR A 50 16.52 -9.09 -3.00
C THR A 50 15.67 -8.26 -3.94
N PRO A 51 16.19 -7.16 -4.51
CA PRO A 51 15.47 -6.38 -5.51
C PRO A 51 14.94 -7.22 -6.66
N GLY A 52 13.72 -6.90 -7.12
CA GLY A 52 13.07 -7.59 -8.24
C GLY A 52 12.56 -9.02 -7.94
N ARG A 53 12.75 -9.54 -6.72
CA ARG A 53 12.15 -10.82 -6.31
C ARG A 53 10.74 -10.60 -5.77
N LYS A 54 9.85 -11.55 -6.05
CA LYS A 54 8.47 -11.60 -5.53
C LYS A 54 8.37 -11.61 -4.01
N GLN A 55 9.47 -11.79 -3.29
CA GLN A 55 9.47 -11.74 -1.84
C GLN A 55 9.52 -10.32 -1.30
N ALA A 56 9.88 -9.32 -2.12
CA ALA A 56 10.09 -7.94 -1.70
C ALA A 56 8.98 -7.02 -2.21
N HIS A 57 8.41 -6.24 -1.30
CA HIS A 57 7.30 -5.35 -1.58
C HIS A 57 7.52 -4.01 -0.88
N TYR A 58 6.86 -2.97 -1.38
CA TYR A 58 6.67 -1.73 -0.64
C TYR A 58 5.31 -1.82 0.06
N ASP A 59 5.31 -1.68 1.38
CA ASP A 59 4.08 -1.68 2.18
C ASP A 59 3.72 -0.26 2.60
N HIS A 60 2.42 0.04 2.59
CA HIS A 60 1.88 1.27 3.16
C HIS A 60 1.76 1.13 4.67
N LEU A 61 2.44 1.97 5.44
CA LEU A 61 2.33 2.01 6.90
C LEU A 61 0.89 2.32 7.34
N VAL A 62 0.25 3.26 6.65
CA VAL A 62 -1.15 3.64 6.84
C VAL A 62 -1.90 3.40 5.54
N SER A 63 -2.84 2.44 5.52
CA SER A 63 -3.57 2.05 4.29
C SER A 63 -4.32 3.22 3.62
N LYS A 64 -4.70 4.25 4.39
CA LYS A 64 -5.36 5.48 3.91
C LYS A 64 -4.44 6.70 3.90
N GLY A 65 -3.13 6.51 4.06
CA GLY A 65 -2.14 7.59 4.17
C GLY A 65 -1.62 8.14 2.84
N GLY A 66 -2.20 7.70 1.71
CA GLY A 66 -1.77 8.12 0.37
C GLY A 66 -0.44 7.51 -0.07
N ASN A 67 0.10 8.03 -1.18
CA ASN A 67 1.30 7.56 -1.86
C ASN A 67 2.55 8.40 -1.56
N ALA A 68 2.51 9.22 -0.51
CA ALA A 68 3.69 9.90 -0.01
C ALA A 68 4.79 8.88 0.36
N LEU A 69 6.04 9.21 0.05
CA LEU A 69 7.18 8.30 0.19
C LEU A 69 7.37 7.84 1.65
N ASP A 70 7.08 8.70 2.62
CA ASP A 70 7.15 8.39 4.06
C ASP A 70 6.08 7.41 4.53
N ASN A 71 5.04 7.17 3.73
CA ASN A 71 4.06 6.13 4.01
C ASN A 71 4.53 4.76 3.52
N PHE A 72 5.62 4.65 2.78
CA PHE A 72 6.13 3.36 2.30
C PHE A 72 7.29 2.83 3.14
N VAL A 73 7.32 1.52 3.37
CA VAL A 73 8.48 0.81 3.92
C VAL A 73 8.80 -0.45 3.12
N LEU A 74 10.03 -0.94 3.23
CA LEU A 74 10.40 -2.22 2.63
C LEU A 74 9.82 -3.38 3.45
N SER A 75 9.15 -4.32 2.79
CA SER A 75 8.46 -5.43 3.45
C SER A 75 8.64 -6.73 2.70
N CYS A 76 8.59 -7.85 3.43
CA CYS A 76 8.50 -9.16 2.79
C CYS A 76 7.04 -9.50 2.44
N ALA A 77 6.85 -10.36 1.43
CA ALA A 77 5.53 -10.79 0.96
C ALA A 77 4.66 -11.37 2.10
N THR A 78 5.25 -12.14 3.01
CA THR A 78 4.52 -12.72 4.15
C THR A 78 4.00 -11.65 5.11
N CYS A 79 4.83 -10.66 5.47
CA CYS A 79 4.40 -9.59 6.37
C CYS A 79 3.32 -8.73 5.72
N ASN A 80 3.52 -8.32 4.46
CA ASN A 80 2.63 -7.41 3.75
C ASN A 80 1.31 -8.10 3.37
N GLU A 81 1.38 -9.16 2.56
CA GLU A 81 0.20 -9.72 1.88
C GLU A 81 -0.61 -10.71 2.73
N LYS A 82 -0.07 -11.19 3.86
CA LYS A 82 -0.70 -12.25 4.65
C LYS A 82 -0.97 -11.87 6.10
N GLU A 83 -0.07 -11.12 6.75
CA GLU A 83 -0.10 -10.97 8.20
C GLU A 83 -0.53 -9.58 8.69
N LYS A 84 0.05 -8.51 8.12
CA LYS A 84 -0.27 -7.12 8.49
C LYS A 84 -1.65 -6.73 7.96
N LEU A 85 -1.85 -6.82 6.64
CA LEU A 85 -3.07 -6.35 5.98
C LEU A 85 -3.38 -4.90 6.40
N ASP A 86 -4.60 -4.64 6.87
CA ASP A 86 -5.06 -3.31 7.33
C ASP A 86 -4.77 -3.03 8.82
N LYS A 87 -3.98 -3.87 9.50
CA LYS A 87 -3.59 -3.62 10.89
C LYS A 87 -2.69 -2.39 10.98
N ASP A 88 -2.82 -1.69 12.11
CA ASP A 88 -1.86 -0.68 12.51
C ASP A 88 -0.44 -1.26 12.53
N TRP A 89 0.52 -0.51 11.96
CA TRP A 89 1.86 -1.02 11.74
C TRP A 89 2.66 -1.15 13.04
N GLU A 90 2.42 -0.32 14.06
CA GLU A 90 3.11 -0.44 15.36
C GLU A 90 2.60 -1.69 16.07
N THR A 91 1.28 -1.86 16.14
CA THR A 91 0.63 -3.05 16.69
C THR A 91 1.10 -4.33 15.97
N PHE A 92 1.22 -4.30 14.65
CA PHE A 92 1.74 -5.43 13.90
C PHE A 92 3.23 -5.68 14.20
N LEU A 93 4.04 -4.62 14.29
CA LEU A 93 5.47 -4.74 14.57
C LEU A 93 5.73 -5.41 15.93
N GLU A 94 4.91 -5.13 16.95
CA GLU A 94 4.97 -5.83 18.25
C GLU A 94 4.87 -7.34 18.08
N THR A 95 4.02 -7.84 17.16
CA THR A 95 3.88 -9.28 16.90
C THR A 95 5.10 -9.90 16.19
N LYS A 96 5.94 -9.08 15.55
CA LYS A 96 7.13 -9.52 14.80
C LYS A 96 8.43 -9.35 15.58
N ALA A 97 8.40 -8.59 16.67
CA ALA A 97 9.53 -8.33 17.54
C ALA A 97 9.50 -9.29 18.74
N PRO A 98 10.50 -10.17 18.91
CA PRO A 98 10.50 -11.12 20.02
C PRO A 98 10.83 -10.48 21.38
N THR A 99 11.38 -9.27 21.40
CA THR A 99 11.72 -8.50 22.61
C THR A 99 11.35 -7.02 22.44
N SER A 100 11.17 -6.32 23.56
CA SER A 100 10.95 -4.87 23.58
C SER A 100 12.11 -4.08 22.98
N GLU A 101 13.35 -4.60 23.11
CA GLU A 101 14.54 -4.02 22.50
C GLU A 101 14.47 -4.09 20.97
N ILE A 102 14.16 -5.27 20.40
CA ILE A 102 14.03 -5.44 18.95
C ILE A 102 12.87 -4.60 18.41
N PHE A 103 11.76 -4.52 19.16
CA PHE A 103 10.65 -3.63 18.82
C PHE A 103 11.13 -2.18 18.74
N GLY A 104 11.84 -1.69 19.77
CA GLY A 104 12.38 -0.34 19.83
C GLY A 104 13.29 -0.01 18.65
N ILE A 105 14.23 -0.91 18.32
CA ILE A 105 15.15 -0.75 17.20
C ILE A 105 14.41 -0.65 15.86
N ARG A 106 13.51 -1.59 15.58
CA ARG A 106 12.76 -1.61 14.31
C ARG A 106 11.81 -0.42 14.20
N ARG A 107 11.14 -0.06 15.30
CA ARG A 107 10.26 1.10 15.37
C ARG A 107 11.03 2.38 15.11
N ALA A 108 12.19 2.56 15.75
CA ALA A 108 13.06 3.71 15.54
C ALA A 108 13.44 3.84 14.06
N ARG A 109 13.87 2.74 13.42
CA ARG A 109 14.22 2.72 11.98
C ARG A 109 13.07 3.17 11.07
N ILE A 110 11.84 2.73 11.36
CA ILE A 110 10.64 3.15 10.61
C ILE A 110 10.36 4.64 10.87
N VAL A 111 10.40 5.09 12.12
CA VAL A 111 10.14 6.50 12.46
C VAL A 111 11.18 7.43 11.83
N GLU A 112 12.46 7.07 11.87
CA GLU A 112 13.55 7.79 11.21
C GLU A 112 13.33 7.88 9.70
N TRP A 113 12.95 6.78 9.06
CA TRP A 113 12.58 6.78 7.64
C TRP A 113 11.48 7.81 7.36
N ARG A 114 10.40 7.80 8.14
CA ARG A 114 9.29 8.73 7.95
C ARG A 114 9.74 10.19 8.03
N GLN A 115 10.59 10.51 9.01
CA GLN A 115 11.14 11.86 9.19
C GLN A 115 12.07 12.29 8.05
N LEU A 116 12.82 11.35 7.46
CA LEU A 116 13.69 11.61 6.32
C LEU A 116 12.86 11.83 5.04
N ALA A 117 11.92 10.92 4.78
CA ALA A 117 11.12 10.89 3.57
C ALA A 117 10.04 11.99 3.53
N CYS A 118 9.51 12.44 4.67
CA CYS A 118 8.48 13.48 4.71
C CYS A 118 8.99 14.85 4.19
N LYS A 119 10.30 15.04 4.14
CA LYS A 119 10.93 16.24 3.55
C LYS A 119 10.86 16.28 2.03
N GLN A 120 10.48 15.17 1.39
CA GLN A 120 10.40 15.00 -0.07
C GLN A 120 8.93 15.04 -0.55
N VAL A 121 7.99 15.40 0.32
CA VAL A 121 6.56 15.37 0.02
C VAL A 121 6.22 16.37 -1.07
N VAL A 122 5.61 15.85 -2.14
CA VAL A 122 4.86 16.67 -3.10
C VAL A 122 3.55 17.04 -2.41
N ASN A 123 3.30 18.33 -2.25
CA ASN A 123 2.07 18.80 -1.61
C ASN A 123 0.91 18.56 -2.58
N VAL A 124 0.07 17.56 -2.29
CA VAL A 124 -1.12 17.27 -3.10
C VAL A 124 -2.24 18.20 -2.66
N ASP A 125 -2.88 18.86 -3.62
CA ASP A 125 -4.02 19.74 -3.33
C ASP A 125 -5.17 18.95 -2.70
N PRO A 126 -5.61 19.28 -1.47
CA PRO A 126 -6.74 18.63 -0.82
C PRO A 126 -8.03 18.67 -1.63
N ALA A 127 -8.24 19.72 -2.43
CA ALA A 127 -9.41 19.81 -3.31
C ALA A 127 -9.36 18.76 -4.43
N LEU A 128 -8.19 18.54 -5.04
CA LEU A 128 -7.98 17.51 -6.06
C LEU A 128 -8.12 16.10 -5.47
N LEU A 129 -7.64 15.87 -4.24
CA LEU A 129 -7.84 14.61 -3.53
C LEU A 129 -9.33 14.31 -3.34
N ASN A 130 -10.09 15.28 -2.81
CA ASN A 130 -11.52 15.13 -2.62
C ASN A 130 -12.25 14.89 -3.95
N MET A 131 -11.87 15.60 -5.02
CA MET A 131 -12.42 15.37 -6.36
C MET A 131 -12.15 13.93 -6.85
N ALA A 132 -10.93 13.42 -6.65
CA ALA A 132 -10.59 12.05 -7.02
C ALA A 132 -11.38 11.02 -6.19
N GLU A 133 -11.55 11.25 -4.89
CA GLU A 133 -12.36 10.40 -4.02
C GLU A 133 -13.83 10.36 -4.47
N CYS A 134 -14.43 11.52 -4.78
CA CYS A 134 -15.79 11.58 -5.32
C CYS A 134 -15.90 10.80 -6.65
N ALA A 135 -14.95 11.00 -7.57
CA ALA A 135 -14.93 10.28 -8.85
C ALA A 135 -14.79 8.77 -8.68
N VAL A 136 -13.98 8.32 -7.71
CA VAL A 136 -13.86 6.90 -7.36
C VAL A 136 -15.21 6.35 -6.88
N VAL A 137 -15.90 7.06 -5.98
CA VAL A 137 -17.20 6.62 -5.47
C VAL A 137 -18.21 6.47 -6.62
N GLU A 138 -18.36 7.50 -7.45
CA GLU A 138 -19.30 7.52 -8.58
C GLU A 138 -19.06 6.35 -9.55
N VAL A 139 -17.81 6.14 -9.97
CA VAL A 139 -17.47 5.08 -10.92
C VAL A 139 -17.69 3.69 -10.32
N LEU A 140 -17.40 3.51 -9.03
CA LEU A 140 -17.57 2.21 -8.37
C LEU A 140 -19.04 1.87 -8.12
N GLU A 141 -19.88 2.85 -7.81
CA GLU A 141 -21.32 2.68 -7.68
C GLU A 141 -21.93 2.24 -9.02
N LEU A 142 -21.61 2.93 -10.11
CA LEU A 142 -22.04 2.54 -11.46
C LEU A 142 -21.54 1.14 -11.84
N PHE A 143 -20.28 0.83 -11.54
CA PHE A 143 -19.72 -0.50 -11.80
C PHE A 143 -20.47 -1.60 -11.05
N GLU A 144 -20.78 -1.37 -9.77
CA GLU A 144 -21.52 -2.31 -8.93
C GLU A 144 -22.95 -2.53 -9.43
N GLU A 145 -23.65 -1.46 -9.84
CA GLU A 145 -24.95 -1.54 -10.49
C GLU A 145 -24.91 -2.48 -11.70
N LYS A 146 -23.94 -2.29 -12.60
CA LYS A 146 -23.81 -3.13 -13.82
C LYS A 146 -23.39 -4.56 -13.52
N VAL A 147 -22.59 -4.79 -12.48
CA VAL A 147 -22.28 -6.15 -12.01
C VAL A 147 -23.55 -6.85 -11.53
N GLU A 148 -24.42 -6.17 -10.78
CA GLU A 148 -25.67 -6.74 -10.28
C GLU A 148 -26.69 -6.99 -11.40
N GLU A 149 -26.78 -6.09 -12.39
CA GLU A 149 -27.59 -6.33 -13.60
C GLU A 149 -27.18 -7.63 -14.31
N LEU A 150 -25.88 -7.83 -14.53
CA LEU A 150 -25.35 -9.04 -15.16
C LEU A 150 -25.57 -10.30 -14.32
N ARG A 151 -25.45 -10.20 -12.99
CA ARG A 151 -25.73 -11.31 -12.07
C ARG A 151 -27.21 -11.71 -12.14
N ARG A 152 -28.13 -10.75 -12.12
CA ARG A 152 -29.58 -11.00 -12.28
C ARG A 152 -29.90 -11.65 -13.62
N ALA A 153 -29.38 -11.09 -14.71
CA ALA A 153 -29.60 -11.62 -16.07
C ALA A 153 -29.06 -13.04 -16.27
N LYS A 154 -28.01 -13.42 -15.52
CA LYS A 154 -27.48 -14.79 -15.51
C LYS A 154 -28.39 -15.77 -14.75
N LEU A 155 -29.06 -15.34 -13.69
CA LEU A 155 -29.95 -16.18 -12.88
C LEU A 155 -31.32 -16.38 -13.53
N SER A 156 -31.73 -15.49 -14.42
CA SER A 156 -32.96 -15.59 -15.21
C SER A 156 -32.83 -16.44 -16.49
N ARG A 157 -31.73 -17.19 -16.63
CA ARG A 157 -31.46 -18.13 -17.73
C ARG A 157 -31.28 -19.53 -17.18
#